data_AF-A0A3B0JZU2-F1
#
_entry.id   AF-A0A3B0JZU2-F1
#
_cell.length_a   1.000
_cell.length_b   1.000
_cell.length_c   1.000
_cell.angle_alpha   90.00
_cell.angle_beta   90.00
_cell.angle_gamma   90.00
#
_symmetry.space_group_name_H-M   'P 1'
#
loop_
_entity.id
_entity.type
_entity.pdbx_description
1 polymer ?
#
loop_
_entity_poly.entity_id
_entity_poly.type
_entity_poly.pdbx_seq_one_letter_code
_entity_poly.pdbx_strand_id
1 'polypeptide(L)'
;MADPRIRQLVIKTGVVKRLSKEKTTYEKEVNVERTRLEKFRNDGADDHVLRKQQEVIEECEMMIPDSKRRLQKEFDLLQKFLDDEVDLKETETYTKAAEILTEAKGVLAV
;
A
#
# COMPACT_ATOMS: atom_id res chain seq x y z
N MET A 1 -29.06 -11.49 -15.63
CA MET A 1 -27.90 -10.59 -15.85
C MET A 1 -27.22 -10.44 -14.49
N ALA A 2 -25.89 -10.56 -14.39
CA ALA A 2 -25.21 -10.35 -13.11
C ALA A 2 -25.39 -8.90 -12.64
N ASP A 3 -25.60 -8.68 -11.34
CA ASP A 3 -25.76 -7.35 -10.76
C ASP A 3 -24.54 -6.47 -11.13
N PRO A 4 -24.72 -5.33 -11.82
CA PRO A 4 -23.61 -4.46 -12.24
C PRO A 4 -22.72 -3.99 -11.09
N ARG A 5 -23.27 -3.90 -9.86
CA ARG A 5 -22.54 -3.48 -8.65
C ARG A 5 -21.48 -4.49 -8.24
N ILE A 6 -21.73 -5.79 -8.45
CA ILE A 6 -20.75 -6.85 -8.18
C ILE A 6 -19.49 -6.66 -9.03
N ARG A 7 -19.64 -6.29 -10.31
CA ARG A 7 -18.50 -5.99 -11.18
C ARG A 7 -17.72 -4.77 -10.67
N GLN A 8 -18.41 -3.74 -10.19
CA GLN A 8 -17.77 -2.56 -9.63
C GLN A 8 -16.99 -2.89 -8.35
N LEU A 9 -17.54 -3.71 -7.46
CA LEU A 9 -16.84 -4.20 -6.27
C LEU A 9 -15.55 -4.91 -6.63
N VAL A 10 -15.58 -5.84 -7.58
CA VAL A 10 -14.38 -6.57 -8.03
C VAL A 10 -13.29 -5.59 -8.51
N ILE A 11 -13.67 -4.60 -9.31
CA ILE A 11 -12.74 -3.61 -9.86
C ILE A 11 -12.13 -2.76 -8.74
N LYS A 12 -12.96 -2.15 -7.90
CA LYS A 12 -12.52 -1.26 -6.81
C LYS A 12 -11.66 -2.01 -5.80
N THR A 13 -12.06 -3.22 -5.41
CA THR A 13 -11.27 -4.13 -4.55
C THR A 13 -9.92 -4.43 -5.16
N GLY A 14 -9.87 -4.73 -6.46
CA GLY A 14 -8.62 -4.98 -7.18
C GLY A 14 -7.68 -3.76 -7.20
N VAL A 15 -8.22 -2.55 -7.31
CA VAL A 15 -7.44 -1.30 -7.25
C VAL A 15 -6.81 -1.12 -5.87
N VAL A 16 -7.62 -1.20 -4.80
CA VAL A 16 -7.12 -1.08 -3.41
C VAL A 16 -6.05 -2.13 -3.14
N LYS A 17 -6.29 -3.41 -3.50
CA LYS A 17 -5.32 -4.49 -3.31
C LYS A 17 -3.97 -4.23 -4.00
N ARG A 18 -3.97 -3.66 -5.20
CA ARG A 18 -2.73 -3.34 -5.93
C ARG A 18 -1.97 -2.19 -5.27
N LEU A 19 -2.68 -1.13 -4.87
CA LEU A 19 -2.08 0.03 -4.21
C LEU A 19 -1.52 -0.33 -2.83
N SER A 20 -2.19 -1.21 -2.07
CA SER A 20 -1.65 -1.75 -0.81
C SER A 20 -0.31 -2.46 -1.03
N LYS A 21 -0.20 -3.28 -2.08
CA LYS A 21 1.05 -3.97 -2.43
C LYS A 21 2.14 -3.01 -2.89
N GLU A 22 1.79 -2.00 -3.68
CA GLU A 22 2.71 -0.97 -4.15
C GLU A 22 3.34 -0.23 -2.97
N LYS A 23 2.54 0.33 -2.06
CA LYS A 23 3.05 0.99 -0.85
C LYS A 23 3.93 0.06 -0.01
N THR A 24 3.46 -1.15 0.26
CA THR A 24 4.22 -2.15 1.04
C THR A 24 5.57 -2.48 0.39
N THR A 25 5.66 -2.43 -0.94
CA THR A 25 6.91 -2.72 -1.67
C THR A 25 7.91 -1.58 -1.49
N TYR A 26 7.47 -0.33 -1.63
CA TYR A 26 8.34 0.83 -1.37
C TYR A 26 8.83 0.90 0.08
N GLU A 27 7.98 0.57 1.05
CA GLU A 27 8.40 0.49 2.45
C GLU A 27 9.45 -0.61 2.69
N LYS A 28 9.29 -1.76 2.05
CA LYS A 28 10.30 -2.83 2.11
C LYS A 28 11.62 -2.39 1.49
N GLU A 29 11.58 -1.66 0.38
CA GLU A 29 12.78 -1.13 -0.28
C GLU A 29 13.54 -0.17 0.63
N VAL A 30 12.85 0.77 1.28
CA VAL A 30 13.45 1.66 2.30
C VAL A 30 14.11 0.85 3.42
N ASN A 31 13.46 -0.21 3.92
CA ASN A 31 14.04 -1.04 4.97
C ASN A 31 15.26 -1.84 4.50
N VAL A 32 15.28 -2.30 3.25
CA VAL A 32 16.44 -2.96 2.65
C VAL A 32 17.62 -1.99 2.56
N GLU A 33 17.41 -0.78 2.06
CA GLU A 33 18.47 0.22 1.92
C GLU A 33 18.95 0.76 3.28
N ARG A 34 18.09 0.85 4.29
CA ARG A 34 18.49 1.12 5.68
C ARG A 34 19.35 0.00 6.27
N THR A 35 18.96 -1.26 6.05
CA THR A 35 19.75 -2.43 6.48
C THR A 35 21.12 -2.42 5.81
N ARG A 36 21.18 -2.00 4.54
CA ARG A 36 22.43 -1.86 3.79
C ARG A 36 23.33 -0.76 4.34
N LEU A 37 22.76 0.38 4.74
CA LEU A 37 23.50 1.45 5.41
C LEU A 37 24.15 0.95 6.71
N GLU A 38 23.39 0.24 7.55
CA GLU A 38 23.92 -0.33 8.79
C GLU A 38 25.04 -1.35 8.53
N LYS A 39 24.93 -2.14 7.46
CA LYS A 39 26.02 -3.01 7.03
C LYS A 39 27.28 -2.21 6.64
N PHE A 40 27.15 -1.14 5.84
CA PHE A 40 28.29 -0.29 5.50
C PHE A 40 28.94 0.35 6.73
N ARG A 41 28.16 0.76 7.73
CA ARG A 41 28.69 1.25 9.01
C ARG A 41 29.52 0.19 9.73
N ASN A 42 28.98 -1.03 9.83
CA ASN A 42 29.65 -2.15 10.51
C ASN A 42 30.91 -2.61 9.79
N ASP A 43 30.93 -2.52 8.46
CA ASP A 43 32.08 -2.87 7.62
C ASP A 43 33.15 -1.75 7.61
N GLY A 44 32.92 -0.63 8.30
CA GLY A 44 33.87 0.48 8.40
C GLY A 44 33.99 1.31 7.12
N ALA A 45 32.91 1.41 6.33
CA ALA A 45 32.88 2.23 5.14
C ALA A 45 33.11 3.72 5.47
N ASP A 46 33.71 4.45 4.52
CA ASP A 46 33.97 5.88 4.68
C ASP A 46 32.70 6.75 4.59
N ASP A 47 32.84 8.01 5.01
CA ASP A 47 31.74 8.99 5.03
C ASP A 47 31.12 9.24 3.66
N HIS A 48 31.90 9.12 2.58
CA HIS A 48 31.38 9.32 1.23
C HIS A 48 30.41 8.20 0.86
N VAL A 49 30.75 6.94 1.14
CA VAL A 49 29.88 5.78 0.93
C VAL A 49 28.61 5.89 1.78
N LEU A 50 28.75 6.22 3.07
CA LEU A 50 27.61 6.35 3.98
C LEU A 50 26.66 7.46 3.53
N ARG A 51 27.19 8.62 3.12
CA ARG A 51 26.37 9.72 2.58
C ARG A 51 25.66 9.31 1.30
N LYS A 52 26.34 8.60 0.40
CA LYS A 52 25.68 8.19 -0.85
C LYS A 52 24.56 7.19 -0.61
N GLN A 53 24.73 6.28 0.35
CA GLN A 53 23.68 5.35 0.73
C GLN A 53 22.49 6.07 1.40
N GLN A 54 22.74 7.15 2.14
CA GLN A 54 21.68 7.98 2.70
C GLN A 54 20.84 8.66 1.60
N GLU A 55 21.48 9.19 0.56
CA GLU A 55 20.79 9.76 -0.61
C GLU A 55 19.90 8.72 -1.31
N VAL A 56 20.35 7.46 -1.43
CA VAL A 56 19.54 6.36 -1.97
C VAL A 56 18.31 6.09 -1.10
N ILE A 57 18.45 6.09 0.23
CA ILE A 57 17.32 5.92 1.15
C ILE A 57 16.30 7.05 0.96
N GLU A 58 16.76 8.30 0.85
CA GLU A 58 15.88 9.45 0.61
C GLU A 58 15.12 9.32 -0.71
N GLU A 59 15.78 8.87 -1.78
CA GLU A 59 15.14 8.60 -3.07
C GLU A 59 14.04 7.53 -2.97
N CYS A 60 14.27 6.44 -2.22
CA CYS A 60 13.25 5.43 -1.97
C CYS A 60 12.08 5.97 -1.14
N GLU A 61 12.36 6.78 -0.10
CA GLU A 61 11.35 7.36 0.76
C GLU A 61 10.41 8.32 0.03
N MET A 62 10.91 9.05 -0.99
CA MET A 62 10.10 9.95 -1.81
C MET A 62 8.94 9.27 -2.56
N MET A 63 8.98 7.93 -2.72
CA MET A 63 7.92 7.16 -3.41
C MET A 63 6.73 6.82 -2.50
N ILE A 64 6.92 6.83 -1.18
CA ILE A 64 5.89 6.42 -0.20
C ILE A 64 4.71 7.41 -0.13
N PRO A 65 4.91 8.75 -0.12
CA PRO A 65 3.81 9.70 0.05
C PRO A 65 2.73 9.60 -1.03
N ASP A 66 3.10 9.51 -2.31
CA ASP A 66 2.11 9.46 -3.39
C ASP A 66 1.40 8.10 -3.44
N SER A 67 2.11 6.99 -3.20
CA SER A 67 1.48 5.67 -3.10
C SER A 67 0.48 5.60 -1.93
N LYS A 68 0.82 6.16 -0.75
CA LYS A 68 -0.09 6.31 0.39
C LYS A 68 -1.31 7.16 0.04
N ARG A 69 -1.11 8.31 -0.62
CA ARG A 69 -2.21 9.19 -1.05
C ARG A 69 -3.16 8.50 -2.02
N ARG A 70 -2.63 7.80 -3.03
CA ARG A 70 -3.42 7.03 -3.99
C ARG A 70 -4.20 5.91 -3.30
N LEU A 71 -3.56 5.17 -2.39
CA LEU A 71 -4.20 4.12 -1.61
C LEU A 71 -5.34 4.67 -0.75
N GLN A 72 -5.12 5.78 -0.02
CA GLN A 72 -6.13 6.39 0.84
C GLN A 72 -7.37 6.78 0.05
N LYS A 73 -7.19 7.43 -1.11
CA LYS A 73 -8.29 7.83 -1.98
C LYS A 73 -9.14 6.64 -2.41
N GLU A 74 -8.52 5.57 -2.91
CA GLU A 74 -9.26 4.40 -3.40
C GLU A 74 -9.84 3.56 -2.26
N PHE A 75 -9.20 3.57 -1.08
CA PHE A 75 -9.74 3.02 0.16
C PHE A 75 -11.05 3.72 0.53
N ASP A 76 -11.06 5.06 0.58
CA ASP A 76 -12.25 5.84 0.93
C ASP A 76 -13.40 5.60 -0.06
N LEU A 77 -13.06 5.50 -1.36
CA LEU A 77 -14.04 5.21 -2.41
C LEU A 77 -14.64 3.80 -2.30
N LEU A 78 -13.83 2.79 -1.93
CA LEU A 78 -14.33 1.43 -1.74
C LEU A 78 -15.13 1.31 -0.44
N GLN A 79 -14.67 1.94 0.65
CA GLN A 79 -15.40 1.97 1.92
C GLN A 79 -16.78 2.58 1.73
N LYS A 80 -16.86 3.76 1.11
CA LYS A 80 -18.13 4.40 0.81
C LYS A 80 -19.04 3.50 -0.05
N PHE A 81 -18.47 2.82 -1.04
CA PHE A 81 -19.25 1.91 -1.88
C PHE A 81 -19.83 0.72 -1.09
N LEU A 82 -19.11 0.18 -0.11
CA LEU A 82 -19.65 -0.87 0.76
C LEU A 82 -20.73 -0.34 1.71
N ASP A 83 -20.58 0.90 2.17
CA ASP A 83 -21.56 1.55 3.06
C ASP A 83 -22.87 1.84 2.30
N ASP A 84 -22.78 2.23 1.02
CA ASP A 84 -23.93 2.51 0.16
C ASP A 84 -24.65 1.22 -0.29
N GLU A 85 -23.94 0.10 -0.43
CA GLU A 85 -24.42 -1.16 -1.02
C GLU A 85 -24.52 -2.31 0.00
N VAL A 86 -24.95 -1.99 1.23
CA VAL A 86 -25.07 -2.94 2.36
C VAL A 86 -26.02 -4.11 2.09
N ASP A 87 -26.93 -4.00 1.12
CA ASP A 87 -27.79 -5.09 0.67
C ASP A 87 -26.98 -6.24 0.02
N LEU A 88 -25.75 -5.98 -0.41
CA LEU A 88 -24.84 -6.98 -0.97
C LEU A 88 -23.96 -7.69 0.06
N LYS A 89 -24.12 -7.42 1.37
CA LYS A 89 -23.22 -7.90 2.44
C LYS A 89 -23.06 -9.43 2.52
N GLU A 90 -24.07 -10.17 2.09
CA GLU A 90 -24.06 -11.65 2.09
C GLU A 90 -23.34 -12.24 0.87
N THR A 91 -22.93 -11.40 -0.07
CA THR A 91 -22.20 -11.85 -1.25
C THR A 91 -20.73 -12.07 -0.92
N GLU A 92 -20.14 -13.10 -1.53
CA GLU A 92 -18.70 -13.37 -1.44
C GLU A 92 -17.85 -12.19 -1.93
N THR A 93 -18.37 -11.40 -2.88
CA THR A 93 -17.65 -10.26 -3.43
C THR A 93 -17.57 -9.10 -2.43
N TYR A 94 -18.66 -8.83 -1.71
CA TYR A 94 -18.69 -7.80 -0.67
C TYR A 94 -17.78 -8.18 0.51
N THR A 95 -17.87 -9.42 0.99
CA THR A 95 -17.03 -9.91 2.09
C THR A 95 -15.54 -9.82 1.77
N LYS A 96 -15.13 -10.25 0.57
CA LYS A 96 -13.75 -10.06 0.08
C LYS A 96 -13.33 -8.59 0.01
N ALA A 97 -14.22 -7.70 -0.43
CA ALA A 97 -13.93 -6.27 -0.47
C ALA A 97 -13.69 -5.70 0.95
N ALA A 98 -14.50 -6.10 1.93
CA ALA A 98 -14.35 -5.71 3.33
C ALA A 98 -13.05 -6.24 3.97
N GLU A 99 -12.66 -7.47 3.65
CA GLU A 99 -11.36 -8.04 4.06
C GLU A 99 -10.20 -7.20 3.51
N ILE A 100 -10.23 -6.88 2.21
CA ILE A 100 -9.20 -6.06 1.56
C ILE A 100 -9.14 -4.64 2.13
N LEU A 101 -10.27 -4.03 2.51
CA LEU A 101 -10.26 -2.76 3.23
C LEU A 101 -9.58 -2.92 4.60
N THR A 102 -9.88 -3.99 5.34
CA THR A 102 -9.25 -4.23 6.64
C THR A 102 -7.72 -4.36 6.50
N GLU A 103 -7.24 -5.10 5.51
CA GLU A 103 -5.81 -5.19 5.18
C GLU A 103 -5.22 -3.83 4.79
N ALA A 104 -5.89 -3.10 3.88
CA ALA A 104 -5.45 -1.80 3.40
C ALA A 104 -5.39 -0.75 4.51
N LYS A 105 -6.30 -0.80 5.49
CA LYS A 105 -6.29 0.05 6.68
C LYS A 105 -5.03 -0.18 7.52
N GLY A 106 -4.63 -1.43 7.69
CA GLY A 106 -3.36 -1.78 8.33
C GLY A 106 -2.17 -1.19 7.58
N VAL A 107 -2.17 -1.30 6.25
CA VAL A 107 -1.12 -0.71 5.40
C VAL A 107 -1.10 0.82 5.48
N LEU A 108 -2.25 1.51 5.58
CA LEU A 108 -2.33 2.98 5.68
C LEU A 108 -1.88 3.53 7.05
N ALA A 109 -2.03 2.74 8.11
CA ALA A 109 -1.67 3.13 9.47
C ALA A 109 -0.13 3.19 9.69
N VAL A 110 0.63 2.53 8.82
CA VAL A 110 2.11 2.59 8.74
C VAL A 110 2.52 3.78 7.86
#